data_AF-A0A072TNW5-F1
#
_entry.id   AF-A0A072TNW5-F1
#
_cell.length_a   1.000
_cell.length_b   1.000
_cell.length_c   1.000
_cell.angle_alpha   90.00
_cell.angle_beta   90.00
_cell.angle_gamma   90.00
#
_symmetry.space_group_name_H-M   'P 1'
#
loop_
_entity.id
_entity.type
_entity.pdbx_description
1 polymer ?
#
loop_
_entity_poly.entity_id
_entity_poly.type
_entity_poly.pdbx_seq_one_letter_code
_entity_poly.pdbx_strand_id
1 'polypeptide(L)'
;MVVAAGSKFSLRRGNSGSCSSNNVVINEELSRINNKSACFSQDPSCVSFTTFNILAPIYKRIDPQNQGLRESDFRSRWLARNQRILDSLLSESSSIMCLQEFWVGNEELVQMFEERLGDAGYQLFKLARTNNRGDGLLTAIHKEYLSIVNYQELLFNDCGDRVAQLLHVRSVNPILQNQKDSVHQEFLIVNTHLLFPHDSSLCIVRLDQVYQILKYVEQYQKENRLKPMPIILCGDWNGSKRGHVYKFLRSQGFVSSYDIANQYTDSYADAHKWVSHRNHRGNICGVDFIWLCNPNQARKPLKTSWSEAVFSILKFQLRKASLSEDDAFTFLKGDNYADSSVTYFSFSEALRQVLHIV
;
A
#
# COMPACT_ATOMS: atom_id res chain seq x y z
N MET A 1 -11.51 -12.05 -9.18
CA MET A 1 -11.24 -10.65 -9.53
C MET A 1 -12.04 -9.82 -8.55
N VAL A 2 -11.40 -9.30 -7.50
CA VAL A 2 -12.02 -8.34 -6.60
C VAL A 2 -11.39 -7.00 -6.97
N VAL A 3 -12.11 -6.20 -7.76
CA VAL A 3 -11.75 -4.81 -8.00
C VAL A 3 -12.17 -4.06 -6.74
N ALA A 4 -11.21 -3.57 -5.96
CA ALA A 4 -11.52 -2.58 -4.93
C ALA A 4 -11.89 -1.28 -5.65
N ALA A 5 -13.19 -1.10 -5.90
CA ALA A 5 -13.73 0.16 -6.37
C ALA A 5 -13.53 1.20 -5.26
N GLY A 6 -12.69 2.21 -5.53
CA GLY A 6 -12.44 3.31 -4.63
C GLY A 6 -13.70 4.14 -4.40
N SER A 7 -14.01 4.46 -3.15
CA SER A 7 -15.04 5.45 -2.81
C SER A 7 -14.56 6.86 -3.16
N LYS A 8 -15.39 7.66 -3.83
CA LYS A 8 -15.15 9.10 -4.05
C LYS A 8 -15.11 9.80 -2.69
N PHE A 9 -14.06 10.60 -2.45
CA PHE A 9 -13.93 11.45 -1.26
C PHE A 9 -14.09 12.92 -1.63
N SER A 10 -14.93 13.62 -0.87
CA SER A 10 -14.99 15.08 -0.85
C SER A 10 -14.26 15.59 0.39
N LEU A 11 -13.17 16.33 0.21
CA LEU A 11 -12.47 17.04 1.28
C LEU A 11 -13.28 18.28 1.70
N ARG A 12 -14.21 18.14 2.66
CA ARG A 12 -14.83 19.30 3.32
C ARG A 12 -14.21 19.53 4.70
N ARG A 13 -13.78 20.78 4.93
CA ARG A 13 -13.14 21.27 6.16
C ARG A 13 -14.20 21.43 7.26
N GLY A 14 -13.98 20.82 8.42
CA GLY A 14 -14.80 21.07 9.61
C GLY A 14 -14.47 22.43 10.21
N ASN A 15 -15.47 23.30 10.33
CA ASN A 15 -15.37 24.56 11.07
C ASN A 15 -15.58 24.26 12.57
N SER A 16 -14.62 24.69 13.38
CA SER A 16 -14.70 24.69 14.84
C SER A 16 -15.68 25.75 15.33
N GLY A 17 -16.68 25.34 16.11
CA GLY A 17 -17.60 26.20 16.85
C GLY A 17 -18.00 25.54 18.17
N SER A 18 -18.04 26.34 19.22
CA SER A 18 -18.12 25.98 20.64
C SER A 18 -19.51 25.52 21.13
N CYS A 19 -19.47 24.66 22.17
CA CYS A 19 -20.48 24.15 23.11
C CYS A 19 -21.91 24.75 23.10
N SER A 20 -22.93 23.87 23.20
CA SER A 20 -23.97 23.85 24.25
C SER A 20 -25.01 22.75 24.00
N SER A 21 -25.59 22.25 25.10
CA SER A 21 -26.38 21.03 25.24
C SER A 21 -27.84 21.10 24.76
N ASN A 22 -28.40 19.89 24.53
CA ASN A 22 -29.80 19.45 24.58
C ASN A 22 -30.70 19.53 23.33
N ASN A 23 -31.08 18.31 22.93
CA ASN A 23 -32.32 17.82 22.33
C ASN A 23 -32.68 18.19 20.88
N VAL A 24 -33.21 17.16 20.22
CA VAL A 24 -34.35 17.14 19.27
C VAL A 24 -34.03 16.59 17.86
N VAL A 25 -34.90 15.64 17.48
CA VAL A 25 -35.18 14.96 16.19
C VAL A 25 -34.15 13.96 15.64
N ILE A 26 -34.44 12.68 15.87
CA ILE A 26 -34.08 11.58 14.98
C ILE A 26 -34.89 11.79 13.70
N ASN A 27 -34.24 12.28 12.64
CA ASN A 27 -34.85 12.29 11.31
C ASN A 27 -34.36 11.04 10.57
N GLU A 28 -35.27 10.08 10.43
CA GLU A 28 -35.16 8.88 9.61
C GLU A 28 -35.02 9.28 8.14
N GLU A 29 -33.80 9.46 7.63
CA GLU A 29 -33.59 9.56 6.18
C GLU A 29 -32.22 9.05 5.72
N LEU A 30 -31.75 7.94 6.31
CA LEU A 30 -30.52 7.24 5.89
C LEU A 30 -30.76 5.73 5.81
N SER A 31 -31.76 5.32 5.04
CA SER A 31 -31.99 3.91 4.71
C SER A 31 -32.48 3.76 3.27
N ARG A 32 -31.55 3.85 2.31
CA ARG A 32 -31.61 3.22 0.98
C ARG A 32 -30.40 3.66 0.13
N ILE A 33 -29.29 2.96 0.29
CA ILE A 33 -28.34 2.82 -0.82
C ILE A 33 -28.07 1.32 -0.96
N ASN A 34 -28.98 0.68 -1.69
CA ASN A 34 -28.80 -0.67 -2.19
C ASN A 34 -27.91 -0.63 -3.44
N ASN A 35 -27.03 -1.62 -3.51
CA ASN A 35 -26.30 -2.09 -4.69
C ASN A 35 -27.00 -1.78 -6.01
N LYS A 36 -26.42 -0.86 -6.79
CA LYS A 36 -26.48 -0.82 -8.25
C LYS A 36 -25.33 0.04 -8.75
N SER A 37 -24.61 -0.51 -9.73
CA SER A 37 -23.70 0.23 -10.61
C SER A 37 -24.39 1.51 -11.08
N ALA A 38 -24.01 2.63 -10.50
CA ALA A 38 -24.44 3.94 -10.94
C ALA A 38 -23.20 4.61 -11.51
N CYS A 39 -23.26 4.83 -12.83
CA CYS A 39 -22.41 5.78 -13.54
C CYS A 39 -22.67 7.16 -12.93
N PHE A 40 -22.00 7.45 -11.82
CA PHE A 40 -22.04 8.75 -11.17
C PHE A 40 -21.13 9.66 -11.97
N SER A 41 -21.72 10.70 -12.59
CA SER A 41 -21.03 11.83 -13.19
C SER A 41 -19.74 12.13 -12.42
N GLN A 42 -18.60 12.07 -13.11
CA GLN A 42 -17.31 12.38 -12.51
C GLN A 42 -17.34 13.87 -12.16
N ASP A 43 -17.46 14.17 -10.86
CA ASP A 43 -17.12 15.48 -10.35
C ASP A 43 -15.65 15.72 -10.77
N PRO A 44 -15.36 16.76 -11.58
CA PRO A 44 -14.01 17.01 -12.09
C PRO A 44 -13.00 17.32 -10.97
N SER A 45 -13.45 17.48 -9.73
CA SER A 45 -12.61 17.61 -8.54
C SER A 45 -12.28 16.28 -7.84
N CYS A 46 -12.91 15.17 -8.23
CA CYS A 46 -12.63 13.85 -7.66
C CYS A 46 -11.56 13.10 -8.44
N VAL A 47 -10.62 12.49 -7.71
CA VAL A 47 -9.60 11.59 -8.26
C VAL A 47 -9.92 10.15 -7.87
N SER A 48 -9.97 9.24 -8.85
CA SER A 48 -10.16 7.81 -8.62
C SER A 48 -8.84 7.04 -8.72
N PHE A 49 -8.74 5.96 -7.95
CA PHE A 49 -7.55 5.14 -7.84
C PHE A 49 -7.90 3.66 -8.03
N THR A 50 -7.06 2.96 -8.77
CA THR A 50 -7.02 1.49 -8.85
C THR A 50 -5.67 1.01 -8.33
N THR A 51 -5.66 0.03 -7.43
CA THR A 51 -4.46 -0.77 -7.12
C THR A 51 -4.72 -2.21 -7.51
N PHE A 52 -3.80 -2.85 -8.23
CA PHE A 52 -4.01 -4.22 -8.70
C PHE A 52 -2.70 -4.97 -8.96
N ASN A 53 -2.47 -6.04 -8.19
CA ASN A 53 -1.48 -7.05 -8.56
C ASN A 53 -2.01 -7.89 -9.74
N ILE A 54 -1.44 -7.70 -10.92
CA ILE A 54 -1.93 -8.31 -12.17
C ILE A 54 -1.34 -9.70 -12.43
N LEU A 55 -0.52 -10.24 -11.52
CA LEU A 55 0.14 -11.54 -11.59
C LEU A 55 0.95 -11.74 -12.88
N ALA A 56 2.27 -11.57 -12.79
CA ALA A 56 3.14 -11.68 -13.95
C ALA A 56 3.03 -13.08 -14.59
N PRO A 57 2.90 -13.21 -15.92
CA PRO A 57 2.81 -14.53 -16.57
C PRO A 57 3.97 -15.47 -16.24
N ILE A 58 5.18 -14.95 -16.00
CA ILE A 58 6.36 -15.70 -15.56
C ILE A 58 6.24 -16.34 -14.17
N TYR A 59 5.28 -15.90 -13.36
CA TYR A 59 5.05 -16.43 -12.02
C TYR A 59 3.77 -17.27 -11.93
N LYS A 60 2.87 -17.13 -12.88
CA LYS A 60 1.62 -17.89 -12.90
C LYS A 60 1.86 -19.35 -13.29
N ARG A 61 1.71 -20.25 -12.31
CA ARG A 61 1.71 -21.70 -12.52
C ARG A 61 0.39 -22.13 -13.13
N ILE A 62 0.42 -22.95 -14.17
CA ILE A 62 -0.78 -23.39 -14.91
C ILE A 62 -1.08 -24.88 -14.76
N ASP A 63 -0.15 -25.64 -14.19
CA ASP A 63 -0.31 -27.05 -13.91
C ASP A 63 0.06 -27.33 -12.44
N PRO A 64 -0.88 -27.82 -11.62
CA PRO A 64 -0.59 -28.24 -10.24
C PRO A 64 0.41 -29.40 -10.14
N GLN A 65 0.46 -30.29 -11.14
CA GLN A 65 1.35 -31.45 -11.17
C GLN A 65 2.74 -31.06 -11.70
N ASN A 66 2.81 -30.16 -12.68
CA ASN A 66 4.06 -29.61 -13.19
C ASN A 66 4.30 -28.18 -12.67
N GLN A 67 4.93 -28.10 -11.50
CA GLN A 67 5.30 -26.85 -10.88
C GLN A 67 6.31 -25.99 -11.67
N GLY A 68 6.93 -26.51 -12.74
CA GLY A 68 7.83 -25.76 -13.62
C GLY A 68 7.09 -24.98 -14.71
N LEU A 69 5.90 -25.43 -15.11
CA LEU A 69 5.17 -24.86 -16.24
C LEU A 69 4.57 -23.49 -15.89
N ARG A 70 4.80 -22.48 -16.73
CA ARG A 70 4.33 -21.11 -16.54
C ARG A 70 3.37 -20.68 -17.62
N GLU A 71 2.51 -19.71 -17.31
CA GLU A 71 1.65 -19.11 -18.32
C GLU A 71 2.47 -18.39 -19.40
N SER A 72 3.65 -17.85 -19.05
CA SER A 72 4.59 -17.23 -19.99
C SER A 72 4.99 -18.15 -21.15
N ASP A 73 4.94 -19.47 -20.96
CA ASP A 73 5.29 -20.47 -21.98
C ASP A 73 4.23 -20.56 -23.09
N PHE A 74 3.05 -19.95 -22.89
CA PHE A 74 1.91 -20.02 -23.79
C PHE A 74 1.41 -18.63 -24.17
N ARG A 75 1.93 -18.08 -25.27
CA ARG A 75 1.58 -16.74 -25.79
C ARG A 75 0.09 -16.46 -25.78
N SER A 76 -0.71 -17.33 -26.38
CA SER A 76 -2.18 -17.15 -26.47
C SER A 76 -2.85 -17.02 -25.09
N ARG A 77 -2.34 -17.69 -24.05
CA ARG A 77 -2.93 -17.67 -22.71
C ARG A 77 -2.62 -16.37 -21.98
N TRP A 78 -1.36 -15.97 -21.91
CA TRP A 78 -1.00 -14.74 -21.23
C TRP A 78 -1.53 -13.51 -21.99
N LEU A 79 -1.54 -13.54 -23.32
CA LEU A 79 -2.06 -12.46 -24.16
C LEU A 79 -3.55 -12.24 -23.89
N ALA A 80 -4.36 -13.30 -23.99
CA ALA A 80 -5.82 -13.21 -23.76
C ALA A 80 -6.16 -12.78 -22.33
N ARG A 81 -5.37 -13.17 -21.33
CA ARG A 81 -5.57 -12.70 -19.95
C ARG A 81 -5.26 -11.22 -19.80
N ASN A 82 -4.15 -10.75 -20.36
CA ASN A 82 -3.74 -9.35 -20.24
C ASN A 82 -4.66 -8.41 -21.04
N GLN A 83 -5.19 -8.85 -22.18
CA GLN A 83 -6.27 -8.13 -22.89
C GLN A 83 -7.49 -7.92 -21.99
N ARG A 84 -7.97 -8.97 -21.33
CA ARG A 84 -9.10 -8.85 -20.38
C ARG A 84 -8.78 -7.96 -19.18
N ILE A 85 -7.53 -7.97 -18.69
CA ILE A 85 -7.10 -7.07 -17.62
C ILE A 85 -7.18 -5.62 -18.10
N LEU A 86 -6.65 -5.32 -19.29
CA LEU A 86 -6.73 -3.98 -19.89
C LEU A 86 -8.16 -3.53 -20.12
N ASP A 87 -9.03 -4.41 -20.62
CA ASP A 87 -10.45 -4.10 -20.82
C ASP A 87 -11.14 -3.76 -19.48
N SER A 88 -10.84 -4.50 -18.42
CA SER A 88 -11.34 -4.17 -17.07
C SER A 88 -10.78 -2.83 -16.56
N LEU A 89 -9.47 -2.58 -16.71
CA LEU A 89 -8.85 -1.33 -16.26
C LEU A 89 -9.45 -0.11 -17.00
N LEU A 90 -9.65 -0.22 -18.31
CA LEU A 90 -10.22 0.83 -19.13
C LEU A 90 -11.72 1.01 -18.88
N SER A 91 -12.45 -0.05 -18.55
CA SER A 91 -13.85 0.05 -18.12
C SER A 91 -13.99 0.77 -16.77
N GLU A 92 -13.05 0.58 -15.84
CA GLU A 92 -13.04 1.32 -14.56
C GLU A 92 -12.63 2.78 -14.77
N SER A 93 -11.76 3.06 -15.75
CA SER A 93 -11.36 4.41 -16.15
C SER A 93 -10.87 5.29 -14.99
N SER A 94 -10.13 4.68 -14.05
CA SER A 94 -9.57 5.39 -12.89
C SER A 94 -8.61 6.49 -13.31
N SER A 95 -8.58 7.62 -12.60
CA SER A 95 -7.60 8.69 -12.85
C SER A 95 -6.16 8.21 -12.65
N ILE A 96 -5.95 7.28 -11.74
CA ILE A 96 -4.66 6.70 -11.37
C ILE A 96 -4.80 5.17 -11.30
N MET A 97 -3.88 4.45 -11.92
CA MET A 97 -3.78 2.99 -11.80
C MET A 97 -2.38 2.61 -11.32
N CYS A 98 -2.29 1.88 -10.23
CA CYS A 98 -1.06 1.37 -9.62
C CYS A 98 -1.05 -0.16 -9.73
N LEU A 99 -0.26 -0.69 -10.65
CA LEU A 99 -0.17 -2.12 -10.93
C LEU A 99 1.11 -2.72 -10.36
N GLN A 100 1.01 -3.94 -9.85
CA GLN A 100 2.11 -4.75 -9.34
C GLN A 100 2.23 -6.04 -10.15
N GLU A 101 3.42 -6.65 -10.16
CA GLU A 101 3.74 -7.82 -11.00
C GLU A 101 3.49 -7.57 -12.50
N PHE A 102 3.77 -6.35 -12.96
CA PHE A 102 3.78 -6.04 -14.38
C PHE A 102 5.01 -6.66 -15.03
N TRP A 103 4.83 -7.43 -16.12
CA TRP A 103 5.91 -8.19 -16.74
C TRP A 103 6.77 -7.31 -17.64
N VAL A 104 7.60 -6.46 -17.03
CA VAL A 104 8.46 -5.47 -17.70
C VAL A 104 9.43 -6.12 -18.70
N GLY A 105 9.90 -7.35 -18.43
CA GLY A 105 10.83 -8.07 -19.30
C GLY A 105 10.23 -8.65 -20.58
N ASN A 106 8.95 -8.41 -20.88
CA ASN A 106 8.30 -8.84 -22.12
C ASN A 106 7.84 -7.64 -22.95
N GLU A 107 8.57 -7.35 -24.03
CA GLU A 107 8.32 -6.19 -24.90
C GLU A 107 6.91 -6.18 -25.49
N GLU A 108 6.39 -7.33 -25.88
CA GLU A 108 5.06 -7.43 -26.49
C GLU A 108 3.94 -7.05 -25.49
N LEU A 109 4.01 -7.55 -24.24
CA LEU A 109 3.07 -7.17 -23.19
C LEU A 109 3.22 -5.69 -22.84
N VAL A 110 4.47 -5.19 -22.77
CA VAL A 110 4.74 -3.78 -22.50
C VAL A 110 4.10 -2.88 -23.55
N GLN A 111 4.35 -3.17 -24.83
CA GLN A 111 3.79 -2.43 -25.96
C GLN A 111 2.25 -2.45 -25.92
N MET A 112 1.65 -3.61 -25.65
CA MET A 112 0.20 -3.73 -25.52
C MET A 112 -0.39 -2.77 -24.47
N PHE A 113 0.23 -2.66 -23.29
CA PHE A 113 -0.24 -1.75 -22.25
C PHE A 113 0.00 -0.29 -22.60
N GLU A 114 1.17 0.03 -23.19
CA GLU A 114 1.50 1.39 -23.62
C GLU A 114 0.57 1.91 -24.69
N GLU A 115 0.25 1.11 -25.72
CA GLU A 115 -0.70 1.47 -26.76
C GLU A 115 -2.11 1.63 -26.19
N ARG A 116 -2.65 0.59 -25.54
CA ARG A 116 -4.04 0.60 -25.05
C ARG A 116 -4.33 1.69 -24.02
N LEU A 117 -3.42 1.90 -23.06
CA LEU A 117 -3.60 2.94 -22.03
C LEU A 117 -3.19 4.32 -22.59
N GLY A 118 -2.18 4.39 -23.45
CA GLY A 118 -1.76 5.63 -24.11
C GLY A 118 -2.85 6.23 -24.99
N ASP A 119 -3.49 5.41 -25.82
CA ASP A 119 -4.64 5.77 -26.65
C ASP A 119 -5.83 6.25 -25.82
N ALA A 120 -5.98 5.71 -24.61
CA ALA A 120 -6.98 6.12 -23.62
C ALA A 120 -6.55 7.34 -22.79
N GLY A 121 -5.46 8.04 -23.14
CA GLY A 121 -5.06 9.29 -22.52
C GLY A 121 -4.19 9.15 -21.26
N TYR A 122 -3.70 7.96 -20.95
CA TYR A 122 -2.80 7.76 -19.81
C TYR A 122 -1.33 8.06 -20.15
N GLN A 123 -0.60 8.58 -19.16
CA GLN A 123 0.86 8.60 -19.12
C GLN A 123 1.35 7.47 -18.20
N LEU A 124 2.28 6.65 -18.67
CA LEU A 124 2.71 5.44 -17.97
C LEU A 124 4.13 5.59 -17.41
N PHE A 125 4.34 5.05 -16.21
CA PHE A 125 5.62 4.99 -15.50
C PHE A 125 5.88 3.54 -15.13
N LYS A 126 6.92 2.94 -15.71
CA LYS A 126 7.32 1.54 -15.48
C LYS A 126 8.57 1.51 -14.62
N LEU A 127 8.63 0.61 -13.65
CA LEU A 127 9.82 0.37 -12.84
C LEU A 127 10.05 -1.12 -12.67
N ALA A 128 11.10 -1.64 -13.30
CA ALA A 128 11.53 -3.02 -13.10
C ALA A 128 12.06 -3.22 -11.68
N ARG A 129 11.86 -4.42 -11.13
CA ARG A 129 12.58 -4.84 -9.94
C ARG A 129 14.08 -4.95 -10.21
N THR A 130 14.89 -4.76 -9.19
CA THR A 130 16.35 -4.93 -9.26
C THR A 130 16.72 -6.38 -9.59
N ASN A 131 17.95 -6.64 -10.01
CA ASN A 131 18.46 -7.99 -10.29
C ASN A 131 17.63 -8.80 -11.32
N ASN A 132 17.08 -8.11 -12.32
CA ASN A 132 16.43 -8.71 -13.50
C ASN A 132 15.38 -9.79 -13.17
N ARG A 133 14.50 -9.51 -12.20
CA ARG A 133 13.41 -10.42 -11.80
C ARG A 133 12.33 -10.63 -12.88
N GLY A 134 12.37 -9.82 -13.94
CA GLY A 134 11.45 -9.84 -15.08
C GLY A 134 10.16 -9.05 -14.86
N ASP A 135 9.70 -8.88 -13.61
CA ASP A 135 8.52 -8.10 -13.27
C ASP A 135 8.87 -6.74 -12.64
N GLY A 136 7.83 -5.96 -12.36
CA GLY A 136 7.95 -4.64 -11.76
C GLY A 136 6.61 -3.99 -11.46
N LEU A 137 6.66 -2.67 -11.40
CA LEU A 137 5.52 -1.80 -11.15
C LEU A 137 5.15 -1.05 -12.43
N LEU A 138 3.86 -0.76 -12.59
CA LEU A 138 3.38 0.19 -13.58
C LEU A 138 2.40 1.16 -12.91
N THR A 139 2.66 2.46 -13.04
CA THR A 139 1.71 3.50 -12.66
C THR A 139 1.22 4.24 -13.89
N ALA A 140 -0.09 4.27 -14.13
CA ALA A 140 -0.72 5.01 -15.21
C ALA A 140 -1.50 6.20 -14.65
N ILE A 141 -1.31 7.39 -15.23
CA ILE A 141 -1.95 8.64 -14.80
C ILE A 141 -2.72 9.25 -15.97
N HIS A 142 -4.02 9.50 -15.79
CA HIS A 142 -4.87 10.07 -16.83
C HIS A 142 -4.62 11.57 -16.99
N LYS A 143 -4.11 11.97 -18.16
CA LYS A 143 -3.59 13.33 -18.42
C LYS A 143 -4.67 14.42 -18.42
N GLU A 144 -5.93 14.05 -18.63
CA GLU A 144 -7.05 15.00 -18.59
C GLU A 144 -7.27 15.58 -17.18
N TYR A 145 -7.03 14.77 -16.14
CA TYR A 145 -7.34 15.14 -14.76
C TYR A 145 -6.11 15.55 -13.96
N LEU A 146 -4.96 14.96 -14.29
CA LEU A 146 -3.73 15.07 -13.50
C LEU A 146 -2.52 15.36 -14.38
N SER A 147 -1.65 16.23 -13.87
CA SER A 147 -0.33 16.52 -14.42
C SER A 147 0.75 16.01 -13.46
N ILE A 148 1.89 15.61 -14.03
CA ILE A 148 3.02 15.08 -13.28
C ILE A 148 3.98 16.22 -12.97
N VAL A 149 4.23 16.45 -11.68
CA VAL A 149 5.23 17.42 -11.22
C VAL A 149 6.61 16.75 -11.15
N ASN A 150 6.68 15.53 -10.63
CA ASN A 150 7.92 14.76 -10.56
C ASN A 150 7.63 13.25 -10.43
N TYR A 151 8.60 12.44 -10.86
CA TYR A 151 8.64 10.99 -10.70
C TYR A 151 10.00 10.60 -10.14
N GLN A 152 10.01 9.74 -9.13
CA GLN A 152 11.21 9.23 -8.49
C GLN A 152 11.11 7.72 -8.27
N GLU A 153 12.24 7.05 -8.41
CA GLU A 153 12.37 5.61 -8.23
C GLU A 153 13.07 5.32 -6.91
N LEU A 154 12.49 4.42 -6.12
CA LEU A 154 13.08 3.92 -4.89
C LEU A 154 13.43 2.45 -5.08
N LEU A 155 14.73 2.16 -5.11
CA LEU A 155 15.26 0.81 -5.12
C LEU A 155 15.64 0.45 -3.67
N PHE A 156 14.99 -0.56 -3.08
CA PHE A 156 15.31 -0.95 -1.71
C PHE A 156 16.68 -1.60 -1.58
N ASN A 157 17.19 -2.21 -2.68
CA ASN A 157 18.46 -2.95 -2.72
C ASN A 157 18.59 -3.96 -1.57
N ASP A 158 17.46 -4.59 -1.23
CA ASP A 158 17.34 -5.58 -0.17
C ASP A 158 17.34 -7.01 -0.75
N CYS A 159 17.19 -8.01 0.11
CA CYS A 159 17.12 -9.41 -0.30
C CYS A 159 15.85 -9.76 -1.13
N GLY A 160 14.88 -8.84 -1.18
CA GLY A 160 13.62 -9.03 -1.86
C GLY A 160 13.60 -8.49 -3.29
N ASP A 161 14.65 -7.77 -3.70
CA ASP A 161 14.72 -7.04 -4.98
C ASP A 161 13.48 -6.18 -5.22
N ARG A 162 12.95 -5.58 -4.15
CA ARG A 162 11.72 -4.79 -4.25
C ARG A 162 12.03 -3.35 -4.63
N VAL A 163 11.01 -2.67 -5.13
CA VAL A 163 11.07 -1.29 -5.58
C VAL A 163 9.80 -0.54 -5.20
N ALA A 164 9.84 0.78 -5.24
CA ALA A 164 8.68 1.64 -5.16
C ALA A 164 8.80 2.83 -6.13
N GLN A 165 7.67 3.34 -6.58
CA GLN A 165 7.58 4.55 -7.38
C GLN A 165 6.98 5.66 -6.53
N LEU A 166 7.58 6.86 -6.54
CA LEU A 166 7.00 8.06 -5.96
C LEU A 166 6.62 9.01 -7.10
N LEU A 167 5.35 9.43 -7.14
CA LEU A 167 4.85 10.43 -8.07
C LEU A 167 4.34 11.63 -7.28
N HIS A 168 4.80 12.82 -7.65
CA HIS A 168 4.20 14.07 -7.24
C HIS A 168 3.28 14.54 -8.35
N VAL A 169 1.98 14.63 -8.06
CA VAL A 169 0.96 14.96 -9.05
C VAL A 169 0.18 16.21 -8.65
N ARG A 170 -0.35 16.89 -9.67
CA ARG A 170 -1.15 18.11 -9.55
C ARG A 170 -2.42 17.98 -10.38
N SER A 171 -3.57 18.40 -9.85
CA SER A 171 -4.83 18.48 -10.60
C SER A 171 -4.71 19.46 -11.76
N VAL A 172 -5.18 19.08 -12.94
CA VAL A 172 -5.22 19.96 -14.12
C VAL A 172 -6.22 21.08 -13.91
N ASN A 173 -7.42 20.73 -13.43
CA ASN A 173 -8.44 21.72 -13.09
C ASN A 173 -8.22 22.24 -11.66
N PRO A 174 -8.23 23.56 -11.45
CA PRO A 174 -8.13 24.12 -10.11
C PRO A 174 -9.46 23.96 -9.37
N ILE A 175 -9.41 23.90 -8.04
CA ILE A 175 -10.61 23.90 -7.20
C ILE A 175 -10.82 25.30 -6.66
N LEU A 176 -12.06 25.78 -6.80
CA LEU A 176 -12.52 27.03 -6.19
C LEU A 176 -12.57 26.84 -4.67
N GLN A 177 -11.61 27.42 -3.95
CA GLN A 177 -11.60 27.39 -2.48
C GLN A 177 -12.46 28.50 -1.89
N ASN A 178 -12.63 29.62 -2.61
CA ASN A 178 -13.53 30.75 -2.35
C ASN A 178 -13.72 31.54 -3.66
N GLN A 179 -14.68 32.48 -3.76
CA GLN A 179 -15.01 33.22 -5.00
C GLN A 179 -13.84 33.97 -5.70
N LYS A 180 -12.62 33.98 -5.15
CA LYS A 180 -11.44 34.65 -5.73
C LYS A 180 -10.14 33.84 -5.78
N ASP A 181 -10.05 32.67 -5.13
CA ASP A 181 -8.81 31.88 -5.10
C ASP A 181 -9.02 30.47 -5.66
N SER A 182 -8.38 30.21 -6.80
CA SER A 182 -8.33 28.90 -7.47
C SER A 182 -6.99 28.23 -7.17
N VAL A 183 -7.01 27.07 -6.51
CA VAL A 183 -5.80 26.33 -6.14
C VAL A 183 -5.82 24.95 -6.78
N HIS A 184 -4.73 24.58 -7.45
CA HIS A 184 -4.54 23.21 -7.91
C HIS A 184 -4.24 22.30 -6.73
N GLN A 185 -4.92 21.16 -6.66
CA GLN A 185 -4.62 20.16 -5.63
C GLN A 185 -3.35 19.42 -5.99
N GLU A 186 -2.45 19.27 -5.02
CA GLU A 186 -1.22 18.50 -5.14
C GLU A 186 -1.20 17.40 -4.09
N PHE A 187 -0.65 16.24 -4.45
CA PHE A 187 -0.48 15.12 -3.54
C PHE A 187 0.63 14.19 -4.03
N LEU A 188 1.12 13.36 -3.11
CA LEU A 188 2.10 12.33 -3.39
C LEU A 188 1.43 10.96 -3.52
N ILE A 189 1.85 10.18 -4.50
CA ILE A 189 1.43 8.81 -4.71
C ILE A 189 2.66 7.92 -4.58
N VAL A 190 2.53 6.82 -3.86
CA VAL A 190 3.51 5.73 -3.90
C VAL A 190 2.85 4.47 -4.45
N ASN A 191 3.51 3.79 -5.38
CA ASN A 191 3.16 2.42 -5.78
C ASN A 191 4.28 1.48 -5.33
N THR A 192 3.93 0.34 -4.73
CA THR A 192 4.92 -0.66 -4.28
C THR A 192 4.35 -2.08 -4.28
N HIS A 193 5.25 -3.06 -4.22
CA HIS A 193 4.92 -4.47 -3.98
C HIS A 193 5.95 -5.05 -3.00
N LEU A 194 5.55 -5.17 -1.73
CA LEU A 194 6.45 -5.59 -0.65
C LEU A 194 6.84 -7.08 -0.74
N LEU A 195 7.87 -7.46 0.02
CA LEU A 195 8.38 -8.82 0.02
C LEU A 195 7.31 -9.85 0.43
N PHE A 196 7.10 -10.87 -0.41
CA PHE A 196 6.18 -11.96 -0.13
C PHE A 196 6.53 -12.67 1.20
N PRO A 197 5.54 -12.98 2.07
CA PRO A 197 5.77 -13.59 3.38
C PRO A 197 6.01 -15.10 3.26
N HIS A 198 7.15 -15.50 2.70
CA HIS A 198 7.54 -16.91 2.67
C HIS A 198 7.68 -17.49 4.09
N ASP A 199 8.23 -16.67 4.99
CA ASP A 199 8.42 -16.95 6.41
C ASP A 199 8.06 -15.70 7.27
N SER A 200 7.77 -15.94 8.55
CA SER A 200 7.41 -14.92 9.54
C SER A 200 8.54 -13.94 9.87
N SER A 201 9.81 -14.36 9.80
CA SER A 201 10.98 -13.48 10.01
C SER A 201 11.07 -12.36 8.98
N LEU A 202 10.60 -12.61 7.74
CA LEU A 202 10.58 -11.63 6.65
C LEU A 202 9.63 -10.45 6.90
N CYS A 203 8.85 -10.49 7.98
CA CYS A 203 8.05 -9.35 8.42
C CYS A 203 8.91 -8.12 8.75
N ILE A 204 10.11 -8.31 9.31
CA ILE A 204 11.05 -7.21 9.60
C ILE A 204 11.52 -6.56 8.29
N VAL A 205 11.80 -7.35 7.26
CA VAL A 205 12.18 -6.83 5.94
C VAL A 205 11.06 -5.98 5.35
N ARG A 206 9.81 -6.45 5.41
CA ARG A 206 8.66 -5.63 4.97
C ARG A 206 8.51 -4.34 5.78
N LEU A 207 8.69 -4.38 7.10
CA LEU A 207 8.65 -3.16 7.92
C LEU A 207 9.76 -2.17 7.52
N ASP A 208 10.96 -2.66 7.25
CA ASP A 208 12.07 -1.84 6.79
C ASP A 208 11.78 -1.23 5.41
N GLN A 209 11.23 -1.99 4.47
CA GLN A 209 10.76 -1.47 3.18
C GLN A 209 9.75 -0.32 3.36
N VAL A 210 8.76 -0.46 4.25
CA VAL A 210 7.80 0.63 4.53
C VAL A 210 8.48 1.83 5.19
N TYR A 211 9.42 1.60 6.10
CA TYR A 211 10.20 2.66 6.72
C TYR A 211 11.02 3.44 5.68
N GLN A 212 11.68 2.74 4.75
CA GLN A 212 12.41 3.35 3.65
C GLN A 212 11.48 4.18 2.74
N ILE A 213 10.29 3.68 2.40
CA ILE A 213 9.27 4.45 1.65
C ILE A 213 8.94 5.76 2.39
N LEU A 214 8.55 5.67 3.66
CA LEU A 214 8.11 6.85 4.42
C LEU A 214 9.26 7.86 4.63
N LYS A 215 10.47 7.36 4.90
CA LYS A 215 11.68 8.20 5.00
C LYS A 215 11.97 8.91 3.68
N TYR A 216 11.81 8.22 2.55
CA TYR A 216 12.01 8.80 1.23
C TYR A 216 10.95 9.87 0.93
N VAL A 217 9.68 9.63 1.29
CA VAL A 217 8.61 10.64 1.18
C VAL A 217 8.92 11.89 2.01
N GLU A 218 9.34 11.73 3.27
CA GLU A 218 9.72 12.87 4.12
C GLU A 218 10.92 13.64 3.57
N GLN A 219 11.92 12.93 3.04
CA GLN A 219 13.09 13.53 2.41
C GLN A 219 12.69 14.31 1.15
N TYR A 220 11.89 13.71 0.27
CA TYR A 220 11.38 14.35 -0.94
C TYR A 220 10.60 15.63 -0.61
N GLN A 221 9.72 15.59 0.40
CA GLN A 221 8.99 16.76 0.87
C GLN A 221 9.92 17.87 1.35
N LYS A 222 10.97 17.53 2.12
CA LYS A 222 11.95 18.48 2.64
C LYS A 222 12.80 19.12 1.54
N GLU A 223 13.36 18.31 0.64
CA GLU A 223 14.22 18.76 -0.46
C GLU A 223 13.49 19.71 -1.41
N ASN A 224 12.23 19.39 -1.71
CA ASN A 224 11.40 20.19 -2.60
C ASN A 224 10.63 21.31 -1.87
N ARG A 225 10.87 21.48 -0.55
CA ARG A 225 10.20 22.49 0.31
C ARG A 225 8.68 22.46 0.18
N LEU A 226 8.13 21.26 0.11
CA LEU A 226 6.70 21.05 -0.08
C LEU A 226 5.92 21.47 1.16
N LYS A 227 4.79 22.13 0.94
CA LYS A 227 3.79 22.32 2.00
C LYS A 227 3.23 20.95 2.40
N PRO A 228 2.72 20.80 3.64
CA PRO A 228 1.99 19.61 4.03
C PRO A 228 0.89 19.30 3.00
N MET A 229 0.97 18.11 2.39
CA MET A 229 0.05 17.66 1.34
C MET A 229 -0.38 16.19 1.57
N PRO A 230 -1.49 15.75 0.97
CA PRO A 230 -1.92 14.36 1.07
C PRO A 230 -0.88 13.38 0.51
N ILE A 231 -0.78 12.23 1.16
CA ILE A 231 0.05 11.11 0.72
C ILE A 231 -0.87 9.90 0.53
N ILE A 232 -0.79 9.28 -0.65
CA ILE A 232 -1.52 8.08 -1.00
C ILE A 232 -0.52 6.97 -1.27
N LEU A 233 -0.66 5.82 -0.58
CA LEU A 233 0.21 4.66 -0.80
C LEU A 233 -0.64 3.51 -1.35
N CYS A 234 -0.38 3.12 -2.58
CA CYS A 234 -1.00 2.00 -3.27
C CYS A 234 -0.03 0.82 -3.33
N GLY A 235 -0.57 -0.39 -3.30
CA GLY A 235 0.25 -1.57 -3.55
C GLY A 235 -0.29 -2.86 -2.97
N ASP A 236 0.45 -3.92 -3.29
CA ASP A 236 0.40 -5.19 -2.58
C ASP A 236 1.40 -5.15 -1.43
N TRP A 237 0.86 -5.02 -0.21
CA TRP A 237 1.66 -4.85 1.00
C TRP A 237 2.12 -6.19 1.57
N ASN A 238 1.65 -7.31 1.03
CA ASN A 238 2.00 -8.65 1.51
C ASN A 238 1.87 -8.81 3.05
N GLY A 239 0.94 -8.06 3.64
CA GLY A 239 0.71 -7.95 5.07
C GLY A 239 -0.75 -7.65 5.34
N SER A 240 -1.42 -8.49 6.12
CA SER A 240 -2.85 -8.34 6.41
C SER A 240 -3.13 -7.21 7.40
N LYS A 241 -4.41 -6.91 7.60
CA LYS A 241 -4.90 -5.95 8.61
C LYS A 241 -4.38 -6.22 10.03
N ARG A 242 -4.06 -7.47 10.36
CA ARG A 242 -3.50 -7.86 11.67
C ARG A 242 -1.97 -7.77 11.73
N GLY A 243 -1.33 -7.63 10.59
CA GLY A 243 0.12 -7.64 10.44
C GLY A 243 0.80 -6.37 10.95
N HIS A 244 2.12 -6.46 11.13
CA HIS A 244 2.91 -5.34 11.65
C HIS A 244 3.00 -4.17 10.66
N VAL A 245 3.01 -4.43 9.35
CA VAL A 245 2.98 -3.39 8.31
C VAL A 245 1.73 -2.51 8.44
N TYR A 246 0.55 -3.13 8.54
CA TYR A 246 -0.71 -2.42 8.72
C TYR A 246 -0.67 -1.56 9.99
N LYS A 247 -0.29 -2.14 11.14
CA LYS A 247 -0.19 -1.42 12.42
C LYS A 247 0.81 -0.26 12.37
N PHE A 248 1.95 -0.45 11.71
CA PHE A 248 2.97 0.58 11.56
C PHE A 248 2.44 1.77 10.76
N LEU A 249 1.78 1.54 9.62
CA LEU A 249 1.14 2.59 8.83
C LEU A 249 0.05 3.34 9.61
N ARG A 250 -0.80 2.61 10.37
CA ARG A 250 -1.79 3.23 11.27
C ARG A 250 -1.12 4.14 12.30
N SER A 251 0.00 3.71 12.89
CA SER A 251 0.76 4.54 13.86
C SER A 251 1.35 5.81 13.25
N GLN A 252 1.47 5.87 11.92
CA GLN A 252 1.93 7.02 11.15
C GLN A 252 0.77 7.88 10.61
N GLY A 253 -0.46 7.61 11.06
CA GLY A 253 -1.65 8.38 10.69
C GLY A 253 -2.26 8.02 9.34
N PHE A 254 -1.82 6.90 8.73
CA PHE A 254 -2.46 6.40 7.52
C PHE A 254 -3.76 5.66 7.85
N VAL A 255 -4.75 5.82 6.99
CA VAL A 255 -6.03 5.10 7.04
C VAL A 255 -6.25 4.35 5.74
N SER A 256 -6.81 3.15 5.80
CA SER A 256 -7.13 2.34 4.62
C SER A 256 -8.42 2.87 3.98
N SER A 257 -8.39 3.17 2.69
CA SER A 257 -9.59 3.60 1.96
C SER A 257 -10.69 2.54 2.00
N TYR A 258 -10.31 1.26 1.97
CA TYR A 258 -11.24 0.14 2.07
C TYR A 258 -11.95 0.09 3.42
N ASP A 259 -11.22 0.37 4.50
CA ASP A 259 -11.83 0.39 5.83
C ASP A 259 -12.82 1.56 5.98
N ILE A 260 -12.49 2.71 5.41
CA ILE A 260 -13.43 3.85 5.43
C ILE A 260 -14.68 3.53 4.60
N ALA A 261 -14.49 3.00 3.39
CA ALA A 261 -15.58 2.65 2.48
C ALA A 261 -16.59 1.69 3.11
N ASN A 262 -16.11 0.75 3.92
CA ASN A 262 -16.92 -0.30 4.54
C ASN A 262 -17.20 -0.05 6.03
N GLN A 263 -16.78 1.10 6.57
CA GLN A 263 -16.88 1.43 8.00
C GLN A 263 -16.27 0.36 8.92
N TYR A 264 -15.16 -0.24 8.48
CA TYR A 264 -14.47 -1.28 9.23
C TYR A 264 -13.54 -0.69 10.28
N THR A 265 -13.56 -1.33 11.44
CA THR A 265 -12.72 -1.01 12.59
C THR A 265 -11.45 -1.86 12.58
N ASP A 266 -10.47 -1.56 13.43
CA ASP A 266 -9.30 -2.41 13.63
C ASP A 266 -9.59 -3.67 14.49
N SER A 267 -10.88 -4.04 14.61
CA SER A 267 -11.32 -5.21 15.37
C SER A 267 -10.95 -6.54 14.71
N TYR A 268 -10.95 -7.60 15.50
CA TYR A 268 -10.73 -8.97 15.02
C TYR A 268 -11.79 -9.40 13.99
N ALA A 269 -13.05 -8.98 14.19
CA ALA A 269 -14.16 -9.36 13.33
C ALA A 269 -14.02 -8.78 11.91
N ASP A 270 -13.49 -7.56 11.79
CA ASP A 270 -13.32 -6.89 10.49
C ASP A 270 -12.03 -7.31 9.77
N ALA A 271 -11.05 -7.82 10.50
CA ALA A 271 -9.73 -8.18 9.99
C ALA A 271 -9.72 -9.21 8.85
N HIS A 272 -10.76 -10.03 8.73
CA HIS A 272 -10.87 -11.12 7.77
C HIS A 272 -11.87 -10.83 6.64
N LYS A 273 -12.55 -9.68 6.67
CA LYS A 273 -13.58 -9.31 5.67
C LYS A 273 -12.97 -8.86 4.35
N TRP A 274 -11.76 -8.28 4.38
CA TRP A 274 -11.06 -7.87 3.18
C TRP A 274 -10.42 -9.07 2.47
N VAL A 275 -10.73 -9.21 1.18
CA VAL A 275 -10.09 -10.17 0.28
C VAL A 275 -9.69 -9.44 -1.00
N SER A 276 -8.39 -9.39 -1.26
CA SER A 276 -7.83 -8.82 -2.48
C SER A 276 -7.57 -9.89 -3.53
N HIS A 277 -6.86 -10.97 -3.17
CA HIS A 277 -6.53 -12.02 -4.13
C HIS A 277 -6.26 -13.39 -3.47
N ARG A 278 -6.06 -14.41 -4.31
CA ARG A 278 -5.59 -15.74 -3.91
C ARG A 278 -4.11 -15.88 -4.24
N ASN A 279 -3.27 -16.14 -3.24
CA ASN A 279 -1.82 -16.24 -3.44
C ASN A 279 -1.41 -17.57 -4.12
N HIS A 280 -0.11 -17.71 -4.42
CA HIS A 280 0.43 -18.92 -5.06
C HIS A 280 0.37 -20.18 -4.18
N ARG A 281 0.09 -20.05 -2.87
CA ARG A 281 -0.18 -21.17 -1.94
C ARG A 281 -1.67 -21.53 -1.89
N GLY A 282 -2.52 -20.86 -2.68
CA GLY A 282 -3.97 -21.07 -2.68
C GLY A 282 -4.70 -20.40 -1.51
N ASN A 283 -4.03 -19.60 -0.68
CA ASN A 283 -4.66 -18.90 0.43
C ASN A 283 -5.36 -17.63 -0.06
N ILE A 284 -6.52 -17.34 0.52
CA ILE A 284 -7.25 -16.10 0.30
C ILE A 284 -6.63 -15.03 1.19
N CYS A 285 -6.29 -13.88 0.63
CA CYS A 285 -5.55 -12.83 1.31
C CYS A 285 -6.18 -11.45 1.05
N GLY A 286 -6.19 -10.59 2.07
CA GLY A 286 -6.51 -9.16 1.96
C GLY A 286 -5.25 -8.35 2.28
N VAL A 287 -4.44 -8.10 1.26
CA VAL A 287 -3.09 -7.51 1.39
C VAL A 287 -2.84 -6.33 0.46
N ASP A 288 -3.74 -6.09 -0.50
CA ASP A 288 -3.71 -4.93 -1.38
C ASP A 288 -4.44 -3.79 -0.67
N PHE A 289 -3.80 -2.63 -0.56
CA PHE A 289 -4.37 -1.47 0.13
C PHE A 289 -4.06 -0.19 -0.61
N ILE A 290 -5.01 0.76 -0.52
CA ILE A 290 -4.80 2.17 -0.81
C ILE A 290 -4.87 2.90 0.54
N TRP A 291 -3.73 3.37 1.00
CA TRP A 291 -3.57 4.11 2.25
C TRP A 291 -3.65 5.60 1.99
N LEU A 292 -4.31 6.32 2.88
CA LEU A 292 -4.48 7.77 2.81
C LEU A 292 -3.90 8.39 4.07
N CYS A 293 -3.05 9.40 3.91
CA CYS A 293 -2.60 10.25 5.01
C CYS A 293 -2.93 11.71 4.69
N ASN A 294 -3.67 12.35 5.60
CA ASN A 294 -4.02 13.77 5.49
C ASN A 294 -2.96 14.60 6.22
N PRO A 295 -2.44 15.70 5.62
CA PRO A 295 -1.38 16.52 6.21
C PRO A 295 -1.73 17.21 7.53
N ASN A 296 -3.00 17.26 7.92
CA ASN A 296 -3.48 18.04 9.05
C ASN A 296 -3.26 17.38 10.42
N GLN A 297 -2.74 16.16 10.47
CA GLN A 297 -2.56 15.43 11.73
C GLN A 297 -1.09 15.44 12.15
N ALA A 298 -0.84 15.79 13.42
CA ALA A 298 0.48 15.65 14.00
C ALA A 298 0.90 14.17 13.97
N ARG A 299 2.06 13.88 13.37
CA ARG A 299 2.59 12.53 13.24
C ARG A 299 3.66 12.28 14.29
N LYS A 300 3.64 11.06 14.85
CA LYS A 300 4.73 10.57 15.68
C LYS A 300 6.01 10.46 14.82
N PRO A 301 7.20 10.81 15.35
CA PRO A 301 8.44 10.69 14.60
C PRO A 301 8.60 9.27 14.03
N LEU A 302 8.89 9.18 12.73
CA LEU A 302 8.95 7.92 11.98
C LEU A 302 9.88 6.90 12.64
N LYS A 303 11.06 7.34 13.10
CA LYS A 303 12.04 6.50 13.79
C LYS A 303 11.46 5.88 15.06
N THR A 304 10.70 6.65 15.84
CA THR A 304 10.08 6.16 17.08
C THR A 304 9.02 5.09 16.79
N SER A 305 8.10 5.36 15.85
CA SER A 305 7.08 4.36 15.44
C SER A 305 7.70 3.09 14.86
N TRP A 306 8.78 3.22 14.09
CA TRP A 306 9.48 2.07 13.52
C TRP A 306 10.14 1.24 14.61
N SER A 307 10.86 1.87 15.54
CA SER A 307 11.45 1.18 16.69
C SER A 307 10.39 0.41 17.49
N GLU A 308 9.25 1.02 17.78
CA GLU A 308 8.13 0.34 18.46
C GLU A 308 7.59 -0.85 17.67
N ALA A 309 7.46 -0.73 16.35
CA ALA A 309 7.01 -1.83 15.51
C ALA A 309 8.01 -3.01 15.52
N VAL A 310 9.31 -2.73 15.45
CA VAL A 310 10.37 -3.74 15.56
C VAL A 310 10.37 -4.40 16.93
N PHE A 311 10.32 -3.62 18.01
CA PHE A 311 10.23 -4.15 19.37
C PHE A 311 8.98 -4.99 19.57
N SER A 312 7.85 -4.64 18.94
CA SER A 312 6.63 -5.43 18.98
C SER A 312 6.80 -6.80 18.30
N ILE A 313 7.53 -6.88 17.18
CA ILE A 313 7.87 -8.17 16.55
C ILE A 313 8.76 -8.99 17.48
N LEU A 314 9.84 -8.39 18.00
CA LEU A 314 10.76 -9.07 18.91
C LEU A 314 10.02 -9.62 20.13
N LYS A 315 9.18 -8.80 20.77
CA LYS A 315 8.35 -9.22 21.91
C LYS A 315 7.41 -10.37 21.55
N PHE A 316 6.81 -10.36 20.35
CA PHE A 316 5.96 -11.45 19.90
C PHE A 316 6.74 -12.77 19.73
N GLN A 317 7.92 -12.73 19.13
CA GLN A 317 8.75 -13.92 18.96
C GLN A 317 9.28 -14.46 20.30
N LEU A 318 9.71 -13.58 21.20
CA LEU A 318 10.13 -13.94 22.56
C LEU A 318 8.99 -14.61 23.36
N ARG A 319 7.76 -14.11 23.23
CA ARG A 319 6.57 -14.75 23.83
C ARG A 319 6.31 -16.15 23.28
N LYS A 320 6.44 -16.32 21.97
CA LYS A 320 6.28 -17.63 21.32
C LYS A 320 7.33 -18.64 21.79
N ALA A 321 8.52 -18.17 22.15
CA ALA A 321 9.63 -18.97 22.68
C ALA A 321 9.56 -19.26 24.19
N SER A 322 8.44 -18.98 24.86
CA SER A 322 8.16 -19.30 26.28
C SER A 322 8.87 -18.43 27.34
N LEU A 323 8.82 -17.10 27.19
CA LEU A 323 9.13 -16.17 28.30
C LEU A 323 7.83 -15.53 28.82
N SER A 324 7.59 -15.63 30.13
CA SER A 324 6.50 -14.93 30.83
C SER A 324 6.60 -13.41 30.65
N GLU A 325 5.49 -12.70 30.79
CA GLU A 325 5.36 -11.29 30.41
C GLU A 325 6.35 -10.36 31.13
N ASP A 326 6.72 -10.73 32.37
CA ASP A 326 7.61 -9.96 33.24
C ASP A 326 9.10 -10.19 32.95
N ASP A 327 9.47 -11.29 32.28
CA ASP A 327 10.87 -11.71 32.03
C ASP A 327 11.28 -11.75 30.56
N ALA A 328 10.40 -11.35 29.63
CA ALA A 328 10.67 -11.40 28.19
C ALA A 328 11.94 -10.64 27.75
N PHE A 329 12.31 -9.58 28.47
CA PHE A 329 13.54 -8.82 28.22
C PHE A 329 14.72 -9.25 29.11
N THR A 330 14.48 -10.03 30.17
CA THR A 330 15.53 -10.64 31.01
C THR A 330 16.41 -11.56 30.17
N PHE A 331 15.81 -12.26 29.20
CA PHE A 331 16.51 -13.07 28.20
C PHE A 331 17.59 -12.31 27.41
N LEU A 332 17.45 -11.00 27.19
CA LEU A 332 18.45 -10.20 26.48
C LEU A 332 19.71 -9.91 27.32
N LYS A 333 19.65 -10.13 28.63
CA LYS A 333 20.77 -9.88 29.56
C LYS A 333 21.78 -11.04 29.60
N GLY A 334 21.40 -12.23 29.11
CA GLY A 334 22.26 -13.43 29.21
C GLY A 334 22.62 -13.76 30.66
N ASP A 335 23.85 -14.21 30.91
CA ASP A 335 24.32 -14.56 32.26
C ASP A 335 24.57 -13.34 33.18
N ASN A 336 24.49 -12.11 32.65
CA ASN A 336 24.73 -10.87 33.41
C ASN A 336 23.48 -10.39 34.15
N TYR A 337 22.97 -11.21 35.07
CA TYR A 337 21.82 -10.87 35.92
C TYR A 337 22.10 -9.71 36.90
N ALA A 338 23.37 -9.42 37.18
CA ALA A 338 23.78 -8.43 38.18
C ALA A 338 23.81 -6.98 37.66
N ASP A 339 23.80 -6.77 36.34
CA ASP A 339 23.90 -5.45 35.74
C ASP A 339 22.57 -5.02 35.09
N SER A 340 22.18 -3.77 35.28
CA SER A 340 20.92 -3.24 34.73
C SER A 340 20.99 -2.98 33.22
N SER A 341 22.18 -3.10 32.63
CA SER A 341 22.44 -2.81 31.22
C SER A 341 22.50 -4.08 30.36
N VAL A 342 21.97 -3.98 29.14
CA VAL A 342 22.06 -5.04 28.11
C VAL A 342 23.26 -4.74 27.23
N THR A 343 24.23 -5.65 27.17
CA THR A 343 25.40 -5.50 26.30
C THR A 343 25.05 -5.81 24.85
N TYR A 344 25.78 -5.23 23.89
CA TYR A 344 25.62 -5.57 22.47
C TYR A 344 25.80 -7.08 22.22
N PHE A 345 26.78 -7.70 22.90
CA PHE A 345 27.05 -9.13 22.77
C PHE A 345 25.89 -9.99 23.29
N SER A 346 25.42 -9.74 24.51
CA SER A 346 24.29 -10.48 25.09
C SER A 346 23.01 -10.30 24.28
N PHE A 347 22.77 -9.08 23.77
CA PHE A 347 21.66 -8.81 22.85
C PHE A 347 21.79 -9.58 21.54
N SER A 348 22.98 -9.59 20.92
CA SER A 348 23.22 -10.31 19.67
C SER A 348 23.07 -11.82 19.83
N GLU A 349 23.56 -12.39 20.93
CA GLU A 349 23.42 -13.83 21.23
C GLU A 349 21.97 -14.21 21.47
N ALA A 350 21.25 -13.41 22.27
CA ALA A 350 19.82 -13.59 22.49
C ALA A 350 19.03 -13.52 21.18
N LEU A 351 19.35 -12.56 20.30
CA LEU A 351 18.72 -12.47 18.98
C LEU A 351 19.05 -13.68 18.10
N ARG A 352 20.28 -14.22 18.11
CA ARG A 352 20.61 -15.44 17.39
C ARG A 352 19.76 -16.62 17.85
N GLN A 353 19.58 -16.79 19.15
CA GLN A 353 18.75 -17.86 19.71
C GLN A 353 17.27 -17.71 19.31
N VAL A 354 16.74 -16.49 19.25
CA VAL A 354 15.36 -16.24 18.78
C VAL A 354 15.21 -16.42 17.28
N LEU A 355 16.24 -16.06 16.50
CA LEU A 355 16.26 -16.24 15.05
C LEU A 355 16.48 -17.72 14.65
N HIS A 356 17.13 -18.54 15.47
CA HIS A 356 17.27 -19.99 15.27
C HIS A 356 16.02 -20.80 15.63
N ILE A 357 15.03 -20.18 16.29
CA ILE A 357 13.70 -20.78 16.58
C ILE A 357 12.71 -20.54 15.43
N VAL A 358 13.12 -19.85 14.35
CA VAL A 358 12.33 -19.60 13.14
C VAL A 358 12.62 -20.62 12.05
#